data_AF-A0A967XIP5-F1
#
_entry.id   AF-A0A967XIP5-F1
#
_cell.length_a   1.000
_cell.length_b   1.000
_cell.length_c   1.000
_cell.angle_alpha   90.00
_cell.angle_beta   90.00
_cell.angle_gamma   90.00
#
_symmetry.space_group_name_H-M   'P 1'
#
loop_
_entity.id
_entity.type
_entity.pdbx_description
1 polymer ?
#
loop_
_entity_poly.entity_id
_entity_poly.type
_entity_poly.pdbx_seq_one_letter_code
_entity_poly.pdbx_strand_id
1 'polypeptide(L)'
;NRAAGALAALGVGEGDRVAMSLPNDTDIVIGFLGAMRLGAIWLGINRPLAPPEKAYMLADAEVGVMLADPETAAGLEASRAGLPRLRELVVVDPDAASDRWREAMAEAPASRPAVDIDPLAPAAIAYTSGTTGFPKGAVHTQHNMLLPGRVGAARLAGAGGAVMGVALPLTILNLIVLGPCMTYQSGATLVAMDRVDGLGMAEWIAAEGINSFSAVPAMVHDLLTHPGVTDEMLESIQAIGVGGADMPDAFRRLYENRFGTRVGTGYGLTEAPTAVTAEDVTLPPVPGSCGTALPQCEIHILDDADRPVPADEPGEVCVGPATEGEWADVYRPMLGYWNRPDESAAALRGGLLHTGDIGSLDVHGNLTIRDRKNDLIIRGGANVYPAEVERVLHEDPAVAACAVIGVPDDRLGERVVAFVEVMEDSAVS
;
A
#
# COMPACT_ATOMS: atom_id res chain seq x y z
N ASN A 1 -0.78 15.79 19.34
CA ASN A 1 -1.46 16.98 19.92
C ASN A 1 -0.85 18.26 19.43
N ARG A 2 0.42 18.55 19.72
CA ARG A 2 1.12 19.75 19.22
C ARG A 2 1.01 19.92 17.71
N ALA A 3 1.28 18.86 16.93
CA ALA A 3 1.08 18.85 15.48
C ALA A 3 -0.34 19.24 15.04
N ALA A 4 -1.37 18.79 15.75
CA ALA A 4 -2.75 19.19 15.47
C ALA A 4 -2.97 20.68 15.78
N GLY A 5 -2.40 21.20 16.88
CA GLY A 5 -2.43 22.64 17.17
C GLY A 5 -1.68 23.47 16.12
N ALA A 6 -0.54 22.98 15.63
CA ALA A 6 0.25 23.62 14.58
C ALA A 6 -0.52 23.66 13.25
N LEU A 7 -1.13 22.54 12.83
CA LEU A 7 -2.00 22.49 11.66
C LEU A 7 -3.22 23.41 11.80
N ALA A 8 -3.85 23.45 12.98
CA ALA A 8 -4.97 24.36 13.25
C ALA A 8 -4.55 25.84 13.16
N ALA A 9 -3.34 26.19 13.60
CA ALA A 9 -2.79 27.53 13.44
C ALA A 9 -2.52 27.91 11.97
N LEU A 10 -2.27 26.92 11.11
CA LEU A 10 -2.22 27.08 9.64
C LEU A 10 -3.62 27.11 9.00
N GLY A 11 -4.69 27.11 9.80
CA GLY A 11 -6.08 27.19 9.35
C GLY A 11 -6.65 25.86 8.84
N VAL A 12 -6.12 24.73 9.31
CA VAL A 12 -6.68 23.39 9.04
C VAL A 12 -7.78 23.07 10.05
N GLY A 13 -8.94 22.64 9.56
CA GLY A 13 -10.03 22.10 10.36
C GLY A 13 -10.56 20.75 9.86
N GLU A 14 -11.74 20.38 10.33
CA GLU A 14 -12.46 19.19 9.88
C GLU A 14 -12.74 19.26 8.37
N GLY A 15 -12.46 18.19 7.63
CA GLY A 15 -12.68 18.09 6.18
C GLY A 15 -11.67 18.86 5.30
N ASP A 16 -10.77 19.66 5.88
CA ASP A 16 -9.67 20.27 5.13
C ASP A 16 -8.65 19.21 4.71
N ARG A 17 -8.09 19.36 3.50
CA ARG A 17 -7.08 18.44 2.98
C ARG A 17 -5.68 18.94 3.31
N VAL A 18 -4.88 18.07 3.93
CA VAL A 18 -3.47 18.32 4.26
C VAL A 18 -2.61 17.30 3.53
N ALA A 19 -1.74 17.78 2.64
CA ALA A 19 -0.81 16.93 1.91
C ALA A 19 0.55 16.86 2.61
N MET A 20 1.24 15.72 2.48
CA MET A 20 2.60 15.53 2.97
C MET A 20 3.45 14.82 1.91
N SER A 21 4.60 15.41 1.59
CA SER A 21 5.65 14.83 0.74
C SER A 21 6.97 14.95 1.47
N LEU A 22 7.19 14.03 2.41
CA LEU A 22 8.27 14.05 3.39
C LEU A 22 9.05 12.73 3.34
N PRO A 23 10.30 12.69 3.85
CA PRO A 23 11.04 11.45 4.03
C PRO A 23 10.38 10.54 5.08
N ASN A 24 10.89 9.31 5.17
CA ASN A 24 10.51 8.35 6.20
C ASN A 24 11.11 8.72 7.57
N ASP A 25 10.58 9.78 8.17
CA ASP A 25 10.99 10.27 9.48
C ASP A 25 9.79 10.39 10.44
N THR A 26 10.02 11.02 11.61
CA THR A 26 8.94 11.23 12.57
C THR A 26 7.93 12.29 12.14
N ASP A 27 8.31 13.25 11.29
CA ASP A 27 7.47 14.38 10.93
C ASP A 27 6.28 13.96 10.05
N ILE A 28 6.47 13.02 9.12
CA ILE A 28 5.34 12.47 8.35
C ILE A 28 4.32 11.74 9.24
N VAL A 29 4.79 10.97 10.22
CA VAL A 29 3.92 10.24 11.15
C VAL A 29 3.20 11.20 12.09
N ILE A 30 3.93 12.17 12.66
CA ILE A 30 3.40 13.19 13.56
C ILE A 30 2.39 14.08 12.84
N GLY A 31 2.68 14.46 11.59
CA GLY A 31 1.79 15.21 10.73
C GLY A 31 0.49 14.46 10.43
N PHE A 32 0.59 13.19 10.01
CA PHE A 32 -0.58 12.31 9.81
C PHE A 32 -1.46 12.23 11.07
N LEU A 33 -0.87 11.91 12.23
CA LEU A 33 -1.59 11.83 13.50
C LEU A 33 -2.17 13.20 13.93
N GLY A 34 -1.50 14.30 13.55
CA GLY A 34 -1.97 15.66 13.73
C GLY A 34 -3.27 15.92 12.95
N ALA A 35 -3.28 15.60 11.66
CA ALA A 35 -4.44 15.73 10.79
C ALA A 35 -5.63 14.89 11.31
N MET A 36 -5.37 13.63 11.70
CA MET A 36 -6.39 12.75 12.27
C MET A 36 -7.06 13.34 13.51
N ARG A 37 -6.32 14.07 14.34
CA ARG A 37 -6.84 14.70 15.57
C ARG A 37 -7.66 15.98 15.33
N LEU A 38 -7.71 16.47 14.10
CA LEU A 38 -8.55 17.60 13.69
C LEU A 38 -9.77 17.17 12.85
N GLY A 39 -9.91 15.88 12.53
CA GLY A 39 -10.87 15.44 11.51
C GLY A 39 -10.49 15.93 10.09
N ALA A 40 -9.23 16.30 9.88
CA ALA A 40 -8.72 16.69 8.57
C ALA A 40 -8.44 15.45 7.70
N ILE A 41 -8.47 15.64 6.39
CA ILE A 41 -8.23 14.60 5.40
C ILE A 41 -6.75 14.61 5.02
N TRP A 42 -6.02 13.56 5.38
CA TRP A 42 -4.60 13.43 5.06
C TRP A 42 -4.38 12.86 3.66
N LEU A 43 -3.38 13.38 2.96
CA LEU A 43 -2.92 12.88 1.67
C LEU A 43 -1.40 12.75 1.69
N GLY A 44 -0.87 11.55 1.43
CA GLY A 44 0.54 11.38 1.15
C GLY A 44 0.83 11.50 -0.35
N ILE A 45 1.91 12.21 -0.69
CA ILE A 45 2.38 12.38 -2.07
C ILE A 45 3.82 11.89 -2.13
N ASN A 46 4.07 10.86 -2.94
CA ASN A 46 5.38 10.25 -3.05
C ASN A 46 6.42 11.25 -3.58
N ARG A 47 7.56 11.34 -2.87
CA ARG A 47 8.68 12.22 -3.24
C ARG A 47 9.26 11.96 -4.64
N PRO A 48 9.36 10.70 -5.13
CA PRO A 48 9.85 10.45 -6.49
C PRO A 48 8.92 10.91 -7.64
N LEU A 49 7.65 11.25 -7.37
CA LEU A 49 6.73 11.69 -8.42
C LEU A 49 7.24 12.96 -9.13
N ALA A 50 7.00 13.11 -10.41
CA ALA A 50 7.35 14.34 -11.11
C ALA A 50 6.48 15.52 -10.58
N PRO A 51 6.99 16.76 -10.58
CA PRO A 51 6.23 17.92 -10.12
C PRO A 51 4.82 18.08 -10.74
N PRO A 52 4.60 17.82 -12.05
CA PRO A 52 3.25 17.88 -12.63
C PRO A 52 2.28 16.86 -12.03
N GLU A 53 2.75 15.66 -11.68
CA GLU A 53 1.92 14.61 -11.07
C GLU A 53 1.53 15.00 -9.65
N LYS A 54 2.48 15.55 -8.88
CA LYS A 54 2.20 16.13 -7.56
C LYS A 54 1.19 17.27 -7.65
N ALA A 55 1.38 18.19 -8.61
CA ALA A 55 0.47 19.32 -8.82
C ALA A 55 -0.94 18.86 -9.19
N TYR A 56 -1.08 17.82 -10.02
CA TYR A 56 -2.38 17.20 -10.31
C TYR A 56 -3.08 16.71 -9.04
N MET A 57 -2.39 15.93 -8.19
CA MET A 57 -2.97 15.40 -6.94
C MET A 57 -3.37 16.53 -5.97
N LEU A 58 -2.57 17.59 -5.87
CA LEU A 58 -2.86 18.76 -5.05
C LEU A 58 -4.09 19.53 -5.56
N ALA A 59 -4.23 19.65 -6.87
CA ALA A 59 -5.36 20.32 -7.51
C ALA A 59 -6.66 19.50 -7.40
N ASP A 60 -6.63 18.21 -7.73
CA ASP A 60 -7.81 17.33 -7.72
C ASP A 60 -8.38 17.14 -6.29
N ALA A 61 -7.50 17.01 -5.29
CA ALA A 61 -7.89 16.95 -3.87
C ALA A 61 -8.17 18.34 -3.25
N GLU A 62 -8.00 19.43 -4.00
CA GLU A 62 -8.16 20.80 -3.53
C GLU A 62 -7.40 21.07 -2.20
N VAL A 63 -6.12 20.69 -2.14
CA VAL A 63 -5.32 20.72 -0.90
C VAL A 63 -5.14 22.14 -0.37
N GLY A 64 -5.35 22.33 0.93
CA GLY A 64 -5.25 23.62 1.61
C GLY A 64 -3.86 23.93 2.18
N VAL A 65 -3.21 22.90 2.73
CA VAL A 65 -1.89 22.98 3.38
C VAL A 65 -1.05 21.80 2.93
N MET A 66 0.22 22.03 2.60
CA MET A 66 1.19 20.97 2.30
C MET A 66 2.43 21.11 3.18
N LEU A 67 2.86 20.00 3.77
CA LEU A 67 4.20 19.84 4.34
C LEU A 67 5.09 19.14 3.31
N ALA A 68 6.24 19.71 2.98
CA ALA A 68 7.10 19.21 1.92
C ALA A 68 8.58 19.35 2.29
N ASP A 69 9.41 18.41 1.84
CA ASP A 69 10.85 18.61 1.89
C ASP A 69 11.31 19.75 0.94
N PRO A 70 12.54 20.27 1.10
CA PRO A 70 13.01 21.40 0.30
C PRO A 70 12.97 21.15 -1.22
N GLU A 71 13.30 19.93 -1.67
CA GLU A 71 13.30 19.55 -3.08
C GLU A 71 11.88 19.54 -3.66
N THR A 72 10.93 18.92 -2.96
CA THR A 72 9.53 18.90 -3.37
C THR A 72 8.95 20.31 -3.43
N ALA A 73 9.23 21.14 -2.42
CA ALA A 73 8.75 22.51 -2.37
C ALA A 73 9.26 23.32 -3.57
N ALA A 74 10.56 23.22 -3.87
CA ALA A 74 11.17 23.89 -5.02
C ALA A 74 10.57 23.42 -6.36
N GLY A 75 10.33 22.11 -6.51
CA GLY A 75 9.71 21.54 -7.72
C GLY A 75 8.29 22.05 -8.00
N LEU A 76 7.54 22.43 -6.95
CA LEU A 76 6.16 22.91 -7.07
C LEU A 76 6.03 24.41 -7.38
N GLU A 77 7.10 25.21 -7.27
CA GLU A 77 7.06 26.65 -7.50
C GLU A 77 6.50 27.01 -8.89
N ALA A 78 6.93 26.29 -9.93
CA ALA A 78 6.43 26.49 -11.29
C ALA A 78 4.92 26.18 -11.45
N SER A 79 4.38 25.32 -10.61
CA SER A 79 2.96 24.90 -10.64
C SER A 79 2.09 25.71 -9.68
N ARG A 80 2.66 26.60 -8.86
CA ARG A 80 1.96 27.32 -7.79
C ARG A 80 0.73 28.09 -8.26
N ALA A 81 0.80 28.70 -9.45
CA ALA A 81 -0.31 29.43 -10.05
C ALA A 81 -1.53 28.53 -10.37
N GLY A 82 -1.31 27.24 -10.61
CA GLY A 82 -2.36 26.25 -10.85
C GLY A 82 -2.96 25.63 -9.57
N LEU A 83 -2.51 26.05 -8.39
CA LEU A 83 -2.90 25.49 -7.09
C LEU A 83 -3.60 26.55 -6.21
N PRO A 84 -4.76 27.11 -6.64
CA PRO A 84 -5.39 28.25 -5.95
C PRO A 84 -5.92 27.91 -4.55
N ARG A 85 -6.10 26.62 -4.24
CA ARG A 85 -6.52 26.14 -2.93
C ARG A 85 -5.36 25.98 -1.95
N LEU A 86 -4.13 25.82 -2.45
CA LEU A 86 -2.94 25.64 -1.62
C LEU A 86 -2.55 26.98 -1.00
N ARG A 87 -2.97 27.21 0.25
CA ARG A 87 -2.70 28.44 1.00
C ARG A 87 -1.29 28.44 1.56
N GLU A 88 -0.91 27.31 2.16
CA GLU A 88 0.37 27.14 2.84
C GLU A 88 1.17 26.00 2.21
N LEU A 89 2.43 26.27 1.85
CA LEU A 89 3.45 25.26 1.56
C LEU A 89 4.53 25.44 2.62
N VAL A 90 4.60 24.51 3.56
CA VAL A 90 5.53 24.53 4.69
C VAL A 90 6.69 23.61 4.36
N VAL A 91 7.88 24.19 4.26
CA VAL A 91 9.11 23.41 4.07
C VAL A 91 9.52 22.79 5.41
N VAL A 92 9.72 21.48 5.41
CA VAL A 92 10.24 20.70 6.52
C VAL A 92 11.58 20.15 6.07
N ASP A 93 12.65 20.67 6.66
CA ASP A 93 14.00 20.27 6.28
C ASP A 93 14.47 19.17 7.25
N PRO A 94 14.68 17.93 6.79
CA PRO A 94 15.10 16.84 7.67
C PRO A 94 16.47 17.06 8.30
N ASP A 95 17.33 17.88 7.68
CA ASP A 95 18.70 18.16 8.14
C ASP A 95 18.76 19.42 9.03
N ALA A 96 17.70 20.23 9.07
CA ALA A 96 17.63 21.42 9.91
C ALA A 96 17.21 21.08 11.34
N ALA A 97 17.93 21.64 12.32
CA ALA A 97 17.57 21.51 13.73
C ALA A 97 16.24 22.20 14.09
N SER A 98 15.82 23.18 13.29
CA SER A 98 14.57 23.92 13.45
C SER A 98 14.10 24.39 12.08
N ASP A 99 12.80 24.37 11.86
CA ASP A 99 12.10 24.92 10.71
C ASP A 99 10.71 25.41 11.14
N ARG A 100 9.95 25.97 10.18
CA ARG A 100 8.62 26.52 10.45
C ARG A 100 7.65 25.49 11.05
N TRP A 101 7.75 24.22 10.66
CA TRP A 101 6.87 23.16 11.16
C TRP A 101 7.20 22.82 12.62
N ARG A 102 8.49 22.62 12.93
CA ARG A 102 8.96 22.31 14.28
C ARG A 102 8.74 23.47 15.25
N GLU A 103 8.92 24.70 14.79
CA GLU A 103 8.60 25.92 15.56
C GLU A 103 7.11 26.01 15.87
N ALA A 104 6.25 25.82 14.87
CA ALA A 104 4.80 25.81 15.07
C ALA A 104 4.35 24.72 16.07
N MET A 105 4.96 23.54 16.03
CA MET A 105 4.71 22.49 17.03
C MET A 105 5.20 22.85 18.44
N ALA A 106 6.34 23.52 18.57
CA ALA A 106 6.88 23.95 19.85
C ALA A 106 5.99 25.01 20.53
N GLU A 107 5.39 25.90 19.73
CA GLU A 107 4.46 26.93 20.20
C GLU A 107 3.05 26.39 20.48
N ALA A 108 2.64 25.32 19.80
CA ALA A 108 1.29 24.74 19.94
C ALA A 108 1.04 24.10 21.33
N PRO A 109 -0.19 24.17 21.87
CA PRO A 109 -0.55 23.48 23.10
C PRO A 109 -0.33 21.96 23.04
N ALA A 110 0.10 21.37 24.14
CA ALA A 110 0.22 19.91 24.27
C ALA A 110 -1.11 19.19 24.51
N SER A 111 -2.17 19.92 24.88
CA SER A 111 -3.52 19.39 25.07
C SER A 111 -4.10 18.84 23.77
N ARG A 112 -4.93 17.80 23.88
CA ARG A 112 -5.67 17.28 22.74
C ARG A 112 -6.66 18.37 22.26
N PRO A 113 -6.76 18.66 20.96
CA PRO A 113 -7.81 19.53 20.43
C PRO A 113 -9.19 19.04 20.84
N ALA A 114 -10.08 19.96 21.22
CA ALA A 114 -11.47 19.67 21.56
C ALA A 114 -12.32 19.66 20.27
N VAL A 115 -12.07 18.67 19.42
CA VAL A 115 -12.80 18.44 18.16
C VAL A 115 -13.54 17.11 18.30
N ASP A 116 -14.83 17.11 17.96
CA ASP A 116 -15.61 15.88 17.83
C ASP A 116 -15.33 15.29 16.46
N ILE A 117 -14.92 14.02 16.40
CA ILE A 117 -14.45 13.38 15.17
C ILE A 117 -15.38 12.21 14.90
N ASP A 118 -16.08 12.26 13.76
CA ASP A 118 -16.77 11.09 13.23
C ASP A 118 -15.72 10.12 12.63
N PRO A 119 -15.52 8.92 13.22
CA PRO A 119 -14.55 7.96 12.71
C PRO A 119 -14.92 7.39 11.33
N LEU A 120 -16.16 7.60 10.87
CA LEU A 120 -16.67 7.17 9.56
C LEU A 120 -16.69 8.30 8.52
N ALA A 121 -16.30 9.52 8.89
CA ALA A 121 -16.11 10.60 7.94
C ALA A 121 -14.79 10.43 7.14
N PRO A 122 -14.65 11.09 5.97
CA PRO A 122 -13.40 11.13 5.22
C PRO A 122 -12.22 11.57 6.10
N ALA A 123 -11.13 10.82 6.04
CA ALA A 123 -9.94 11.03 6.86
C ALA A 123 -8.64 10.87 6.07
N ALA A 124 -8.63 10.12 4.97
CA ALA A 124 -7.47 10.07 4.08
C ALA A 124 -7.88 9.95 2.62
N ILE A 125 -7.04 10.45 1.72
CA ILE A 125 -7.12 10.19 0.29
C ILE A 125 -5.82 9.49 -0.12
N ALA A 126 -5.93 8.36 -0.80
CA ALA A 126 -4.80 7.64 -1.37
C ALA A 126 -4.98 7.55 -2.89
N TYR A 127 -4.09 8.16 -3.66
CA TYR A 127 -4.20 8.07 -5.12
C TYR A 127 -3.66 6.75 -5.64
N THR A 128 -4.42 6.16 -6.56
CA THR A 128 -4.08 4.94 -7.27
C THR A 128 -3.82 5.22 -8.73
N SER A 129 -3.02 4.38 -9.39
CA SER A 129 -2.88 4.41 -10.85
C SER A 129 -4.23 4.06 -11.49
N GLY A 130 -4.86 5.04 -12.14
CA GLY A 130 -6.10 4.83 -12.87
C GLY A 130 -5.82 4.27 -14.27
N THR A 131 -6.62 3.31 -14.72
CA THR A 131 -6.58 2.78 -16.11
C THR A 131 -6.86 3.86 -17.16
N THR A 132 -7.44 4.99 -16.77
CA THR A 132 -7.78 6.14 -17.62
C THR A 132 -6.64 7.14 -17.80
N GLY A 133 -5.44 6.84 -17.29
CA GLY A 133 -4.21 7.64 -17.46
C GLY A 133 -3.98 8.74 -16.42
N PHE A 134 -4.97 9.06 -15.59
CA PHE A 134 -4.81 9.97 -14.43
C PHE A 134 -5.11 9.25 -13.12
N PRO A 135 -4.33 9.48 -12.05
CA PRO A 135 -4.57 8.86 -10.76
C PRO A 135 -5.94 9.22 -10.17
N LYS A 136 -6.56 8.27 -9.46
CA LYS A 136 -7.85 8.44 -8.77
C LYS A 136 -7.65 8.38 -7.26
N GLY A 137 -8.25 9.29 -6.49
CA GLY A 137 -8.09 9.32 -5.03
C GLY A 137 -9.09 8.44 -4.29
N ALA A 138 -8.69 7.27 -3.79
CA ALA A 138 -9.51 6.45 -2.90
C ALA A 138 -9.66 7.12 -1.52
N VAL A 139 -10.91 7.29 -1.07
CA VAL A 139 -11.23 8.02 0.16
C VAL A 139 -11.48 7.05 1.31
N HIS A 140 -10.72 7.19 2.41
CA HIS A 140 -10.82 6.32 3.58
C HIS A 140 -11.26 7.05 4.83
N THR A 141 -11.90 6.32 5.74
CA THR A 141 -12.27 6.81 7.07
C THR A 141 -11.20 6.45 8.11
N GLN A 142 -11.26 7.04 9.31
CA GLN A 142 -10.38 6.62 10.42
C GLN A 142 -10.65 5.17 10.81
N HIS A 143 -11.90 4.74 10.76
CA HIS A 143 -12.28 3.35 11.03
C HIS A 143 -11.56 2.38 10.11
N ASN A 144 -11.56 2.65 8.79
CA ASN A 144 -10.86 1.82 7.79
C ASN A 144 -9.36 1.70 8.10
N MET A 145 -8.73 2.80 8.51
CA MET A 145 -7.28 2.85 8.76
C MET A 145 -6.88 2.22 10.09
N LEU A 146 -7.73 2.26 11.11
CA LEU A 146 -7.39 1.74 12.44
C LEU A 146 -7.75 0.25 12.60
N LEU A 147 -8.78 -0.22 11.90
CA LEU A 147 -9.26 -1.59 12.00
C LEU A 147 -8.16 -2.67 11.78
N PRO A 148 -7.27 -2.56 10.78
CA PRO A 148 -6.23 -3.57 10.55
C PRO A 148 -5.30 -3.75 11.75
N GLY A 149 -4.93 -2.65 12.43
CA GLY A 149 -4.10 -2.72 13.63
C GLY A 149 -4.82 -3.34 14.82
N ARG A 150 -6.12 -3.07 14.96
CA ARG A 150 -6.93 -3.67 16.01
C ARG A 150 -7.10 -5.18 15.80
N VAL A 151 -7.34 -5.64 14.58
CA VAL A 151 -7.42 -7.07 14.24
C VAL A 151 -6.06 -7.74 14.37
N GLY A 152 -5.00 -7.11 13.85
CA GLY A 152 -3.63 -7.62 13.94
C GLY A 152 -3.18 -7.82 15.38
N ALA A 153 -3.41 -6.83 16.25
CA ALA A 153 -3.08 -6.93 17.68
C ALA A 153 -3.84 -8.06 18.38
N ALA A 154 -5.09 -8.33 17.99
CA ALA A 154 -5.86 -9.45 18.53
C ALA A 154 -5.31 -10.82 18.07
N ARG A 155 -4.84 -10.92 16.82
CA ARG A 155 -4.20 -12.14 16.29
C ARG A 155 -2.83 -12.41 16.88
N LEU A 156 -2.08 -11.35 17.22
CA LEU A 156 -0.70 -11.42 17.69
C LEU A 156 -0.56 -11.29 19.22
N ALA A 157 -1.60 -11.63 19.99
CA ALA A 157 -1.63 -11.48 21.44
C ALA A 157 -0.32 -12.01 22.10
N GLY A 158 0.56 -11.09 22.50
CA GLY A 158 1.89 -11.41 23.04
C GLY A 158 3.08 -10.65 22.42
N ALA A 159 2.90 -9.84 21.38
CA ALA A 159 3.98 -9.08 20.70
C ALA A 159 4.56 -7.87 21.48
N GLY A 160 4.51 -7.89 22.81
CA GLY A 160 5.15 -6.85 23.63
C GLY A 160 6.65 -6.81 23.37
N GLY A 161 7.17 -5.64 22.95
CA GLY A 161 8.60 -5.47 22.62
C GLY A 161 8.97 -5.66 21.14
N ALA A 162 8.00 -5.80 20.23
CA ALA A 162 8.29 -5.80 18.80
C ALA A 162 8.88 -4.44 18.34
N VAL A 163 9.83 -4.52 17.40
CA VAL A 163 10.46 -3.37 16.74
C VAL A 163 10.14 -3.50 15.25
N MET A 164 9.16 -2.73 14.81
CA MET A 164 8.67 -2.73 13.44
C MET A 164 9.49 -1.75 12.60
N GLY A 165 10.17 -2.27 11.59
CA GLY A 165 10.85 -1.49 10.57
C GLY A 165 9.90 -1.06 9.44
N VAL A 166 10.06 0.17 8.95
CA VAL A 166 9.49 0.61 7.67
C VAL A 166 10.55 1.32 6.83
N ALA A 167 10.83 0.77 5.66
CA ALA A 167 11.74 1.37 4.67
C ALA A 167 11.04 1.76 3.35
N LEU A 168 9.75 1.44 3.21
CA LEU A 168 8.92 1.86 2.09
C LEU A 168 8.30 3.23 2.37
N PRO A 169 8.01 4.06 1.35
CA PRO A 169 7.55 5.42 1.57
C PRO A 169 6.29 5.51 2.44
N LEU A 170 6.39 6.20 3.58
CA LEU A 170 5.28 6.53 4.48
C LEU A 170 4.32 7.56 3.87
N THR A 171 4.61 8.05 2.67
CA THR A 171 3.66 8.82 1.84
C THR A 171 2.61 7.92 1.18
N ILE A 172 2.79 6.59 1.19
CA ILE A 172 1.78 5.64 0.74
C ILE A 172 0.88 5.28 1.94
N LEU A 173 -0.43 5.48 1.81
CA LEU A 173 -1.39 5.30 2.91
C LEU A 173 -1.30 3.90 3.56
N ASN A 174 -1.21 2.85 2.74
CA ASN A 174 -1.11 1.48 3.23
C ASN A 174 0.10 1.30 4.16
N LEU A 175 1.20 2.03 3.94
CA LEU A 175 2.41 1.95 4.75
C LEU A 175 2.26 2.74 6.06
N ILE A 176 1.50 3.84 6.08
CA ILE A 176 1.08 4.51 7.32
C ILE A 176 0.18 3.59 8.17
N VAL A 177 -0.70 2.83 7.52
CA VAL A 177 -1.58 1.91 8.23
C VAL A 177 -0.80 0.71 8.78
N LEU A 178 -0.05 0.00 7.94
CA LEU A 178 0.72 -1.20 8.30
C LEU A 178 1.92 -0.88 9.21
N GLY A 179 2.54 0.28 9.04
CA GLY A 179 3.64 0.76 9.86
C GLY A 179 3.14 1.38 11.17
N PRO A 180 3.06 2.73 11.27
CA PRO A 180 2.75 3.41 12.52
C PRO A 180 1.42 2.99 13.16
N CYS A 181 0.31 2.94 12.40
CA CYS A 181 -1.00 2.69 13.02
C CYS A 181 -1.10 1.30 13.64
N MET A 182 -0.61 0.27 12.95
CA MET A 182 -0.54 -1.10 13.44
C MET A 182 0.42 -1.21 14.63
N THR A 183 1.62 -0.64 14.50
CA THR A 183 2.67 -0.72 15.52
C THR A 183 2.23 -0.10 16.84
N TYR A 184 1.63 1.09 16.82
CA TYR A 184 1.18 1.77 18.03
C TYR A 184 -0.03 1.08 18.70
N GLN A 185 -0.93 0.48 17.91
CA GLN A 185 -2.05 -0.28 18.47
C GLN A 185 -1.62 -1.59 19.13
N SER A 186 -0.49 -2.15 18.70
CA SER A 186 0.14 -3.34 19.30
C SER A 186 1.07 -3.00 20.47
N GLY A 187 1.29 -1.71 20.80
CA GLY A 187 2.22 -1.29 21.85
C GLY A 187 3.70 -1.53 21.51
N ALA A 188 4.02 -1.62 20.21
CA ALA A 188 5.36 -1.87 19.68
C ALA A 188 6.09 -0.55 19.34
N THR A 189 7.38 -0.65 19.01
CA THR A 189 8.21 0.47 18.56
C THR A 189 8.27 0.50 17.03
N LEU A 190 8.09 1.69 16.44
CA LEU A 190 8.30 1.90 15.01
C LEU A 190 9.69 2.51 14.80
N VAL A 191 10.46 1.92 13.89
CA VAL A 191 11.71 2.49 13.38
C VAL A 191 11.53 2.67 11.88
N ALA A 192 11.82 3.87 11.37
CA ALA A 192 11.68 4.20 9.96
C ALA A 192 13.04 4.61 9.39
N MET A 193 13.25 4.29 8.11
CA MET A 193 14.33 4.84 7.31
C MET A 193 13.85 5.11 5.90
N ASP A 194 14.49 6.03 5.19
CA ASP A 194 14.38 6.04 3.73
C ASP A 194 15.11 4.81 3.16
N ARG A 195 14.59 4.25 2.07
CA ARG A 195 15.21 3.09 1.43
C ARG A 195 16.62 3.44 0.94
N VAL A 196 17.58 2.61 1.33
CA VAL A 196 18.96 2.60 0.82
C VAL A 196 19.21 1.32 -0.01
N ASP A 197 20.40 0.73 0.05
CA ASP A 197 20.71 -0.56 -0.54
C ASP A 197 20.51 -1.73 0.45
N GLY A 198 20.71 -2.96 -0.02
CA GLY A 198 20.57 -4.16 0.81
C GLY A 198 21.51 -4.19 2.02
N LEU A 199 22.74 -3.67 1.89
CA LEU A 199 23.70 -3.61 2.99
C LEU A 199 23.28 -2.62 4.07
N GLY A 200 22.96 -1.38 3.68
CA GLY A 200 22.52 -0.36 4.63
C GLY A 200 21.22 -0.77 5.34
N MET A 201 20.35 -1.51 4.65
CA MET A 201 19.17 -2.10 5.29
C MET A 201 19.53 -3.17 6.33
N ALA A 202 20.49 -4.05 6.05
CA ALA A 202 20.96 -5.05 7.01
C ALA A 202 21.67 -4.41 8.22
N GLU A 203 22.49 -3.38 8.00
CA GLU A 203 23.12 -2.61 9.07
C GLU A 203 22.07 -1.92 9.96
N TRP A 204 21.03 -1.35 9.36
CA TRP A 204 19.90 -0.76 10.07
C TRP A 204 19.11 -1.79 10.89
N ILE A 205 18.84 -2.97 10.33
CA ILE A 205 18.19 -4.08 11.05
C ILE A 205 18.99 -4.44 12.30
N ALA A 206 20.30 -4.62 12.15
CA ALA A 206 21.19 -4.99 13.26
C ALA A 206 21.30 -3.89 14.32
N ALA A 207 21.46 -2.63 13.90
CA ALA A 207 21.65 -1.49 14.80
C ALA A 207 20.41 -1.21 15.65
N GLU A 208 19.22 -1.32 15.05
CA GLU A 208 17.95 -0.95 15.68
C GLU A 208 17.20 -2.16 16.26
N GLY A 209 17.72 -3.38 16.06
CA GLY A 209 17.13 -4.62 16.56
C GLY A 209 15.77 -4.92 15.95
N ILE A 210 15.61 -4.62 14.66
CA ILE A 210 14.34 -4.79 13.94
C ILE A 210 14.00 -6.27 13.89
N ASN A 211 12.78 -6.61 14.29
CA ASN A 211 12.30 -7.99 14.32
C ASN A 211 11.15 -8.27 13.36
N SER A 212 10.48 -7.21 12.89
CA SER A 212 9.47 -7.31 11.85
C SER A 212 9.54 -6.12 10.91
N PHE A 213 9.29 -6.32 9.62
CA PHE A 213 9.08 -5.20 8.69
C PHE A 213 8.24 -5.62 7.49
N SER A 214 7.63 -4.63 6.83
CA SER A 214 6.96 -4.80 5.53
C SER A 214 7.96 -4.57 4.40
N ALA A 215 7.98 -5.48 3.43
CA ALA A 215 8.92 -5.45 2.32
C ALA A 215 8.21 -5.66 0.97
N VAL A 216 8.90 -5.28 -0.10
CA VAL A 216 8.60 -5.75 -1.46
C VAL A 216 9.58 -6.86 -1.84
N PRO A 217 9.27 -7.73 -2.82
CA PRO A 217 10.15 -8.83 -3.21
C PRO A 217 11.60 -8.40 -3.47
N ALA A 218 11.80 -7.25 -4.14
CA ALA A 218 13.14 -6.71 -4.43
C ALA A 218 13.96 -6.42 -3.15
N MET A 219 13.36 -5.90 -2.08
CA MET A 219 14.09 -5.61 -0.84
C MET A 219 14.57 -6.88 -0.16
N VAL A 220 13.71 -7.89 -0.12
CA VAL A 220 14.09 -9.20 0.42
C VAL A 220 15.19 -9.79 -0.45
N HIS A 221 15.13 -9.60 -1.78
CA HIS A 221 16.14 -10.12 -2.70
C HIS A 221 17.50 -9.50 -2.41
N ASP A 222 17.55 -8.17 -2.32
CA ASP A 222 18.75 -7.44 -1.97
C ASP A 222 19.35 -7.96 -0.64
N LEU A 223 18.53 -8.19 0.39
CA LEU A 223 19.00 -8.75 1.67
C LEU A 223 19.54 -10.18 1.54
N LEU A 224 18.90 -11.02 0.72
CA LEU A 224 19.28 -12.43 0.59
C LEU A 224 20.53 -12.64 -0.27
N THR A 225 20.76 -11.81 -1.29
CA THR A 225 21.81 -12.03 -2.29
C THR A 225 23.00 -11.07 -2.16
N HIS A 226 22.89 -9.98 -1.41
CA HIS A 226 23.98 -9.01 -1.32
C HIS A 226 25.20 -9.58 -0.58
N PRO A 227 26.42 -9.52 -1.16
CA PRO A 227 27.60 -10.23 -0.64
C PRO A 227 28.11 -9.69 0.71
N GLY A 228 27.77 -8.45 1.04
CA GLY A 228 28.11 -7.83 2.33
C GLY A 228 27.13 -8.14 3.47
N VAL A 229 25.97 -8.75 3.17
CA VAL A 229 24.94 -9.02 4.18
C VAL A 229 25.21 -10.36 4.85
N THR A 230 25.54 -10.33 6.14
CA THR A 230 25.81 -11.53 6.95
C THR A 230 24.58 -11.98 7.73
N ASP A 231 24.58 -13.22 8.22
CA ASP A 231 23.46 -13.75 9.00
C ASP A 231 23.34 -13.06 10.36
N GLU A 232 24.46 -12.62 10.95
CA GLU A 232 24.48 -11.86 12.20
C GLU A 232 23.74 -10.52 12.07
N MET A 233 23.79 -9.88 10.90
CA MET A 233 23.07 -8.63 10.66
C MET A 233 21.55 -8.81 10.65
N LEU A 234 21.08 -10.04 10.41
CA LEU A 234 19.66 -10.37 10.24
C LEU A 234 19.11 -11.21 11.40
N GLU A 235 19.91 -11.49 12.43
CA GLU A 235 19.57 -12.40 13.54
C GLU A 235 18.31 -11.96 14.31
N SER A 236 18.03 -10.66 14.36
CA SER A 236 16.85 -10.12 15.06
C SER A 236 15.54 -10.37 14.32
N ILE A 237 15.57 -10.71 13.03
CA ILE A 237 14.37 -10.88 12.21
C ILE A 237 13.58 -12.11 12.66
N GLN A 238 12.30 -11.88 12.93
CA GLN A 238 11.33 -12.92 13.29
C GLN A 238 10.25 -13.10 12.23
N ALA A 239 9.83 -12.00 11.59
CA ALA A 239 8.79 -12.03 10.56
C ALA A 239 9.03 -10.96 9.50
N ILE A 240 8.86 -11.32 8.23
CA ILE A 240 8.84 -10.37 7.12
C ILE A 240 7.51 -10.56 6.39
N GLY A 241 6.74 -9.47 6.28
CA GLY A 241 5.54 -9.43 5.46
C GLY A 241 5.89 -8.90 4.07
N VAL A 242 5.62 -9.68 3.03
CA VAL A 242 5.84 -9.26 1.64
C VAL A 242 4.50 -9.00 0.96
N GLY A 243 4.38 -7.86 0.31
CA GLY A 243 3.19 -7.50 -0.45
C GLY A 243 3.50 -6.52 -1.59
N GLY A 244 2.44 -6.12 -2.30
CA GLY A 244 2.52 -5.14 -3.40
C GLY A 244 2.97 -5.72 -4.75
N ALA A 245 3.43 -6.97 -4.78
CA ALA A 245 3.71 -7.73 -6.00
C ALA A 245 3.74 -9.23 -5.67
N ASP A 246 3.59 -10.08 -6.70
CA ASP A 246 3.80 -11.51 -6.54
C ASP A 246 5.28 -11.82 -6.23
N MET A 247 5.50 -12.91 -5.51
CA MET A 247 6.81 -13.34 -5.05
C MET A 247 7.15 -14.71 -5.63
N PRO A 248 8.11 -14.83 -6.57
CA PRO A 248 8.45 -16.08 -7.22
C PRO A 248 8.82 -17.20 -6.24
N ASP A 249 8.44 -18.44 -6.54
CA ASP A 249 8.70 -19.60 -5.67
C ASP A 249 10.19 -19.84 -5.40
N ALA A 250 11.05 -19.58 -6.39
CA ALA A 250 12.49 -19.67 -6.21
C ALA A 250 12.99 -18.71 -5.10
N PHE A 251 12.36 -17.55 -5.04
CA PHE A 251 12.69 -16.52 -4.08
C PHE A 251 12.12 -16.83 -2.68
N ARG A 252 10.90 -17.39 -2.61
CA ARG A 252 10.33 -17.96 -1.37
C ARG A 252 11.23 -19.05 -0.77
N ARG A 253 11.76 -19.96 -1.61
CA ARG A 253 12.71 -20.99 -1.17
C ARG A 253 14.03 -20.42 -0.67
N LEU A 254 14.56 -19.39 -1.33
CA LEU A 254 15.79 -18.73 -0.88
C LEU A 254 15.62 -18.13 0.52
N TYR A 255 14.49 -17.48 0.76
CA TYR A 255 14.13 -16.96 2.07
C TYR A 255 14.04 -18.07 3.13
N GLU A 256 13.29 -19.14 2.83
CA GLU A 256 13.12 -20.27 3.76
C GLU A 256 14.44 -20.96 4.08
N ASN A 257 15.32 -21.11 3.10
CA ASN A 257 16.66 -21.67 3.31
C ASN A 257 17.53 -20.81 4.23
N ARG A 258 17.38 -19.47 4.17
CA ARG A 258 18.19 -18.54 4.97
C ARG A 258 17.65 -18.32 6.38
N PHE A 259 16.33 -18.17 6.52
CA PHE A 259 15.69 -17.84 7.80
C PHE A 259 15.04 -19.04 8.50
N GLY A 260 14.96 -20.20 7.85
CA GLY A 260 14.32 -21.40 8.41
C GLY A 260 12.79 -21.28 8.61
N THR A 261 12.19 -20.20 8.10
CA THR A 261 10.75 -19.94 8.14
C THR A 261 10.28 -19.43 6.79
N ARG A 262 8.99 -19.59 6.51
CA ARG A 262 8.40 -19.06 5.29
C ARG A 262 8.11 -17.58 5.43
N VAL A 263 8.25 -16.89 4.31
CA VAL A 263 7.79 -15.52 4.15
C VAL A 263 6.26 -15.51 4.03
N GLY A 264 5.60 -14.57 4.71
CA GLY A 264 4.16 -14.39 4.58
C GLY A 264 3.86 -13.47 3.40
N THR A 265 3.03 -13.95 2.46
CA THR A 265 2.46 -13.09 1.42
C THR A 265 0.97 -12.86 1.63
N GLY A 266 0.41 -11.87 0.94
CA GLY A 266 -1.00 -11.54 1.02
C GLY A 266 -1.43 -10.65 -0.13
N TYR A 267 -2.73 -10.57 -0.35
CA TYR A 267 -3.32 -9.67 -1.35
C TYR A 267 -3.96 -8.47 -0.65
N GLY A 268 -3.77 -7.30 -1.25
CA GLY A 268 -4.24 -6.02 -0.76
C GLY A 268 -4.18 -4.99 -1.87
N LEU A 269 -4.85 -3.87 -1.64
CA LEU A 269 -5.02 -2.80 -2.62
C LEU A 269 -5.12 -1.46 -1.89
N THR A 270 -5.17 -0.35 -2.62
CA THR A 270 -5.31 0.94 -1.97
C THR A 270 -6.74 1.16 -1.48
N GLU A 271 -7.73 0.70 -2.25
CA GLU A 271 -9.17 0.82 -1.98
C GLU A 271 -9.63 0.08 -0.71
N ALA A 272 -8.85 -0.90 -0.24
CA ALA A 272 -8.93 -1.47 1.09
C ALA A 272 -7.54 -1.34 1.71
N PRO A 273 -7.25 -0.33 2.56
CA PRO A 273 -5.93 0.30 2.71
C PRO A 273 -4.88 -0.53 3.48
N THR A 274 -4.87 -1.85 3.30
CA THR A 274 -3.95 -2.89 3.79
C THR A 274 -4.08 -4.17 2.95
N ALA A 275 -3.57 -5.29 3.46
CA ALA A 275 -3.99 -6.61 3.00
C ALA A 275 -5.48 -6.88 3.35
N VAL A 276 -6.14 -7.71 2.53
CA VAL A 276 -7.46 -8.30 2.75
C VAL A 276 -7.38 -9.83 2.86
N THR A 277 -6.31 -10.44 2.33
CA THR A 277 -5.94 -11.84 2.58
C THR A 277 -4.51 -11.93 3.10
N ALA A 278 -4.19 -13.00 3.80
CA ALA A 278 -2.82 -13.32 4.20
C ALA A 278 -2.61 -14.83 4.27
N GLU A 279 -1.40 -15.27 3.92
CA GLU A 279 -0.96 -16.64 4.15
C GLU A 279 -0.75 -16.93 5.64
N ASP A 280 -1.11 -18.14 6.05
CA ASP A 280 -0.70 -18.68 7.34
C ASP A 280 0.64 -19.41 7.18
N VAL A 281 1.72 -18.76 7.61
CA VAL A 281 3.08 -19.31 7.56
C VAL A 281 3.30 -20.53 8.47
N THR A 282 2.29 -20.97 9.22
CA THR A 282 2.31 -22.24 9.97
C THR A 282 1.69 -23.43 9.21
N LEU A 283 0.94 -23.19 8.13
CA LEU A 283 0.25 -24.22 7.32
C LEU A 283 0.93 -24.44 5.96
N PRO A 284 1.06 -25.67 5.43
CA PRO A 284 1.73 -25.93 4.15
C PRO A 284 1.34 -24.94 3.02
N PRO A 285 2.30 -24.48 2.20
CA PRO A 285 2.00 -23.47 1.19
C PRO A 285 1.04 -24.03 0.15
N VAL A 286 0.09 -23.20 -0.28
CA VAL A 286 -0.79 -23.50 -1.41
C VAL A 286 -0.22 -22.78 -2.64
N PRO A 287 0.25 -23.50 -3.67
CA PRO A 287 0.89 -22.88 -4.83
C PRO A 287 0.01 -21.82 -5.50
N GLY A 288 0.57 -20.63 -5.76
CA GLY A 288 -0.15 -19.51 -6.38
C GLY A 288 -1.23 -18.86 -5.52
N SER A 289 -1.35 -19.26 -4.25
CA SER A 289 -2.28 -18.62 -3.31
C SER A 289 -1.68 -17.34 -2.73
N CYS A 290 -2.53 -16.33 -2.51
CA CYS A 290 -2.25 -15.17 -1.67
C CYS A 290 -2.92 -15.29 -0.29
N GLY A 291 -3.20 -16.52 0.14
CA GLY A 291 -3.75 -16.85 1.45
C GLY A 291 -5.27 -16.76 1.54
N THR A 292 -5.77 -16.71 2.77
CA THR A 292 -7.21 -16.67 3.07
C THR A 292 -7.61 -15.29 3.60
N ALA A 293 -8.91 -15.00 3.61
CA ALA A 293 -9.45 -13.74 4.10
C ALA A 293 -8.97 -13.40 5.52
N LEU A 294 -8.62 -12.14 5.77
CA LEU A 294 -8.40 -11.65 7.12
C LEU A 294 -9.72 -11.68 7.93
N PRO A 295 -9.69 -11.84 9.27
CA PRO A 295 -10.89 -12.11 10.06
C PRO A 295 -12.05 -11.12 9.93
N GLN A 296 -11.76 -9.87 9.58
CA GLN A 296 -12.76 -8.81 9.39
C GLN A 296 -13.34 -8.76 7.98
N CYS A 297 -12.74 -9.46 7.02
CA CYS A 297 -13.09 -9.43 5.61
C CYS A 297 -13.71 -10.76 5.16
N GLU A 298 -14.52 -10.69 4.12
CA GLU A 298 -14.94 -11.84 3.32
C GLU A 298 -14.58 -11.59 1.86
N ILE A 299 -14.11 -12.64 1.18
CA ILE A 299 -13.77 -12.59 -0.24
C ILE A 299 -14.86 -13.31 -1.02
N HIS A 300 -15.38 -12.65 -2.05
CA HIS A 300 -16.34 -13.21 -2.99
C HIS A 300 -15.73 -13.22 -4.38
N ILE A 301 -16.01 -14.27 -5.16
CA ILE A 301 -15.67 -14.33 -6.58
C ILE A 301 -16.98 -14.26 -7.37
N LEU A 302 -17.16 -13.18 -8.13
CA LEU A 302 -18.42 -12.87 -8.80
C LEU A 302 -18.28 -12.86 -10.33
N ASP A 303 -19.31 -13.31 -11.04
CA ASP A 303 -19.41 -13.15 -12.49
C ASP A 303 -19.85 -11.73 -12.90
N ASP A 304 -19.94 -11.48 -14.21
CA ASP A 304 -20.37 -10.16 -14.75
C ASP A 304 -21.82 -9.79 -14.40
N ALA A 305 -22.62 -10.72 -13.88
CA ALA A 305 -23.97 -10.48 -13.41
C ALA A 305 -24.04 -10.37 -11.87
N ASP A 306 -22.89 -10.18 -11.21
CA ASP A 306 -22.71 -10.10 -9.75
C ASP A 306 -23.23 -11.35 -9.01
N ARG A 307 -23.08 -12.54 -9.62
CA ARG A 307 -23.45 -13.83 -9.00
C ARG A 307 -22.19 -14.59 -8.58
N PRO A 308 -22.21 -15.27 -7.41
CA PRO A 308 -21.11 -16.13 -7.00
C PRO A 308 -20.82 -17.22 -8.03
N VAL A 309 -19.54 -17.44 -8.32
CA VAL A 309 -19.08 -18.56 -9.15
C VAL A 309 -18.70 -19.77 -8.28
N PRO A 310 -18.72 -20.99 -8.82
CA PRO A 310 -18.21 -22.18 -8.13
C PRO A 310 -16.73 -22.04 -7.72
N ALA A 311 -16.30 -22.88 -6.76
CA ALA A 311 -14.89 -22.95 -6.38
C ALA A 311 -13.99 -23.25 -7.60
N ASP A 312 -12.79 -22.69 -7.59
CA ASP A 312 -11.77 -22.75 -8.64
C ASP A 312 -12.17 -22.10 -9.99
N GLU A 313 -13.41 -21.65 -10.17
CA GLU A 313 -13.81 -20.89 -11.35
C GLU A 313 -13.39 -19.41 -11.24
N PRO A 314 -12.87 -18.81 -12.32
CA PRO A 314 -12.45 -17.42 -12.30
C PRO A 314 -13.64 -16.45 -12.30
N GLY A 315 -13.50 -15.36 -11.56
CA GLY A 315 -14.41 -14.22 -11.57
C GLY A 315 -13.75 -12.99 -10.95
N GLU A 316 -14.51 -11.91 -10.82
CA GLU A 316 -14.03 -10.68 -10.17
C GLU A 316 -13.90 -10.90 -8.66
N VAL A 317 -12.73 -10.57 -8.13
CA VAL A 317 -12.47 -10.55 -6.69
C VAL A 317 -13.21 -9.38 -6.08
N CYS A 318 -14.06 -9.67 -5.10
CA CYS A 318 -14.85 -8.67 -4.39
C CYS A 318 -14.64 -8.83 -2.88
N VAL A 319 -14.55 -7.71 -2.16
CA VAL A 319 -14.29 -7.69 -0.72
C VAL A 319 -15.49 -7.15 0.03
N GLY A 320 -16.02 -7.93 0.96
CA GLY A 320 -17.10 -7.58 1.87
C GLY A 320 -16.68 -7.65 3.33
N PRO A 321 -17.56 -7.23 4.26
CA PRO A 321 -17.36 -7.53 5.66
C PRO A 321 -17.57 -9.02 5.93
N ALA A 322 -16.78 -9.59 6.83
CA ALA A 322 -17.09 -10.91 7.39
C ALA A 322 -18.50 -10.92 7.98
N THR A 323 -19.29 -11.98 7.75
CA THR A 323 -20.63 -12.13 8.34
C THR A 323 -20.65 -12.93 9.63
N GLU A 324 -19.54 -13.58 9.99
CA GLU A 324 -19.41 -14.44 11.17
C GLU A 324 -18.11 -14.14 11.96
N GLY A 325 -18.04 -14.66 13.18
CA GLY A 325 -16.88 -14.48 14.06
C GLY A 325 -16.88 -13.16 14.85
N GLU A 326 -15.78 -12.91 15.57
CA GLU A 326 -15.65 -11.73 16.45
C GLU A 326 -15.67 -10.40 15.70
N TRP A 327 -15.27 -10.41 14.42
CA TRP A 327 -15.13 -9.22 13.58
C TRP A 327 -16.26 -9.05 12.56
N ALA A 328 -17.36 -9.80 12.75
CA ALA A 328 -18.52 -9.74 11.87
C ALA A 328 -19.08 -8.32 11.75
N ASP A 329 -19.42 -7.90 10.53
CA ASP A 329 -20.00 -6.59 10.21
C ASP A 329 -19.16 -5.39 10.68
N VAL A 330 -17.87 -5.57 10.98
CA VAL A 330 -16.98 -4.47 11.40
C VAL A 330 -16.30 -3.81 10.21
N TYR A 331 -15.88 -4.56 9.20
CA TYR A 331 -15.20 -3.99 8.03
C TYR A 331 -16.10 -3.03 7.25
N ARG A 332 -15.51 -1.94 6.77
CA ARG A 332 -16.13 -0.99 5.85
C ARG A 332 -15.16 -0.78 4.69
N PRO A 333 -15.61 -0.78 3.43
CA PRO A 333 -14.75 -0.44 2.29
C PRO A 333 -14.43 1.07 2.29
N MET A 334 -13.59 1.54 1.35
CA MET A 334 -13.44 2.97 1.10
C MET A 334 -14.80 3.67 0.89
N LEU A 335 -14.86 4.98 1.08
CA LEU A 335 -16.06 5.78 0.80
C LEU A 335 -16.32 5.98 -0.70
N GLY A 336 -15.31 5.71 -1.53
CA GLY A 336 -15.36 5.89 -2.99
C GLY A 336 -14.12 6.63 -3.49
N TYR A 337 -14.15 6.97 -4.77
CA TYR A 337 -13.14 7.78 -5.42
C TYR A 337 -13.52 9.27 -5.39
N TRP A 338 -12.57 10.09 -4.94
CA TRP A 338 -12.70 11.54 -4.83
C TRP A 338 -13.11 12.17 -6.16
N ASN A 339 -14.18 12.96 -6.17
CA ASN A 339 -14.71 13.62 -7.36
C ASN A 339 -15.00 12.67 -8.54
N ARG A 340 -15.30 11.40 -8.28
CA ARG A 340 -15.55 10.35 -9.29
C ARG A 340 -16.75 9.46 -8.88
N PRO A 341 -17.98 10.00 -8.86
CA PRO A 341 -19.15 9.28 -8.34
C PRO A 341 -19.51 8.04 -9.15
N ASP A 342 -19.35 8.07 -10.48
CA ASP A 342 -19.67 6.94 -11.35
C ASP A 342 -18.69 5.78 -11.13
N GLU A 343 -17.39 6.07 -11.06
CA GLU A 343 -16.39 5.05 -10.71
C GLU A 343 -16.56 4.55 -9.28
N SER A 344 -16.97 5.42 -8.35
CA SER A 344 -17.29 5.01 -6.98
C SER A 344 -18.46 4.03 -6.93
N ALA A 345 -19.54 4.32 -7.67
CA ALA A 345 -20.70 3.45 -7.75
C ALA A 345 -20.37 2.10 -8.40
N ALA A 346 -19.51 2.10 -9.41
CA ALA A 346 -19.05 0.88 -10.06
C ALA A 346 -18.18 0.00 -9.12
N ALA A 347 -17.28 0.63 -8.35
CA ALA A 347 -16.40 -0.05 -7.41
C ALA A 347 -17.11 -0.49 -6.12
N LEU A 348 -18.18 0.19 -5.70
CA LEU A 348 -18.91 -0.07 -4.44
C LEU A 348 -20.36 -0.52 -4.68
N ARG A 349 -20.54 -1.52 -5.55
CA ARG A 349 -21.86 -2.08 -5.88
C ARG A 349 -22.18 -3.30 -5.02
N GLY A 350 -23.47 -3.55 -4.80
CA GLY A 350 -23.92 -4.72 -4.00
C GLY A 350 -23.49 -4.72 -2.53
N GLY A 351 -22.96 -3.61 -2.00
CA GLY A 351 -22.38 -3.55 -0.66
C GLY A 351 -20.96 -4.12 -0.55
N LEU A 352 -20.34 -4.44 -1.68
CA LEU A 352 -18.99 -5.00 -1.79
C LEU A 352 -18.05 -4.00 -2.48
N LEU A 353 -16.77 -4.09 -2.17
CA LEU A 353 -15.72 -3.49 -2.97
C LEU A 353 -15.36 -4.44 -4.11
N HIS A 354 -15.67 -4.04 -5.34
CA HIS A 354 -15.26 -4.71 -6.57
C HIS A 354 -13.85 -4.24 -6.95
N THR A 355 -12.86 -5.13 -6.89
CA THR A 355 -11.46 -4.74 -6.99
C THR A 355 -11.01 -4.54 -8.43
N GLY A 356 -11.74 -5.10 -9.40
CA GLY A 356 -11.31 -5.18 -10.79
C GLY A 356 -10.19 -6.20 -11.03
N ASP A 357 -9.78 -6.97 -10.03
CA ASP A 357 -8.86 -8.10 -10.19
C ASP A 357 -9.66 -9.39 -10.45
N ILE A 358 -9.13 -10.26 -11.29
CA ILE A 358 -9.68 -11.58 -11.58
C ILE A 358 -8.95 -12.63 -10.76
N GLY A 359 -9.71 -13.48 -10.09
CA GLY A 359 -9.18 -14.54 -9.26
C GLY A 359 -10.16 -15.68 -9.07
N SER A 360 -9.76 -16.66 -8.28
CA SER A 360 -10.59 -17.80 -7.89
C SER A 360 -10.35 -18.16 -6.42
N LEU A 361 -11.38 -18.69 -5.76
CA LEU A 361 -11.29 -19.26 -4.43
C LEU A 361 -11.37 -20.78 -4.51
N ASP A 362 -10.47 -21.48 -3.84
CA ASP A 362 -10.60 -22.93 -3.68
C ASP A 362 -11.64 -23.30 -2.60
N VAL A 363 -11.89 -24.59 -2.41
CA VAL A 363 -12.83 -25.11 -1.39
C VAL A 363 -12.42 -24.82 0.07
N HIS A 364 -11.18 -24.36 0.28
CA HIS A 364 -10.63 -23.99 1.58
C HIS A 364 -10.56 -22.46 1.78
N GLY A 365 -11.02 -21.67 0.80
CA GLY A 365 -11.00 -20.21 0.83
C GLY A 365 -9.64 -19.58 0.52
N ASN A 366 -8.70 -20.34 -0.07
CA ASN A 366 -7.46 -19.78 -0.58
C ASN A 366 -7.74 -19.00 -1.86
N LEU A 367 -7.31 -17.74 -1.87
CA LEU A 367 -7.43 -16.86 -3.03
C LEU A 367 -6.22 -17.01 -3.95
N THR A 368 -6.46 -17.16 -5.24
CA THR A 368 -5.44 -17.02 -6.29
C THR A 368 -5.82 -15.85 -7.18
N ILE A 369 -4.91 -14.89 -7.33
CA ILE A 369 -5.03 -13.78 -8.29
C ILE A 369 -4.48 -14.25 -9.63
N ARG A 370 -5.24 -14.05 -10.70
CA ARG A 370 -4.86 -14.41 -12.06
C ARG A 370 -4.43 -13.22 -12.88
N ASP A 371 -5.15 -12.10 -12.80
CA ASP A 371 -4.85 -10.89 -13.59
C ASP A 371 -5.73 -9.70 -13.17
N ARG A 372 -5.59 -8.56 -13.85
CA ARG A 372 -6.58 -7.49 -13.84
C ARG A 372 -7.64 -7.70 -14.91
N LYS A 373 -8.89 -7.42 -14.56
CA LYS A 373 -10.03 -7.47 -15.50
C LYS A 373 -9.83 -6.59 -16.73
N ASN A 374 -9.15 -5.46 -16.57
CA ASN A 374 -8.87 -4.53 -17.67
C ASN A 374 -7.65 -4.91 -18.51
N ASP A 375 -6.75 -5.75 -17.98
CA ASP A 375 -5.55 -6.21 -18.69
C ASP A 375 -5.79 -7.56 -19.38
N LEU A 376 -6.92 -8.21 -19.10
CA LEU A 376 -7.38 -9.41 -19.78
C LEU A 376 -7.41 -9.22 -21.30
N ILE A 377 -6.62 -10.01 -22.01
CA ILE A 377 -6.53 -9.99 -23.47
C ILE A 377 -7.60 -10.93 -24.03
N ILE A 378 -8.53 -10.40 -24.82
CA ILE A 378 -9.56 -11.19 -25.47
C ILE A 378 -9.12 -11.50 -26.90
N ARG A 379 -8.49 -12.66 -27.08
CA ARG A 379 -7.97 -13.13 -28.38
C ARG A 379 -8.91 -14.15 -29.01
N GLY A 380 -9.64 -13.72 -30.04
CA GLY A 380 -10.52 -14.60 -30.82
C GLY A 380 -11.65 -15.22 -29.99
N GLY A 381 -12.08 -14.53 -28.93
CA GLY A 381 -13.09 -15.01 -27.97
C GLY A 381 -12.55 -15.86 -26.82
N ALA A 382 -11.23 -16.06 -26.74
CA ALA A 382 -10.58 -16.68 -25.58
C ALA A 382 -9.97 -15.62 -24.67
N ASN A 383 -10.19 -15.79 -23.36
CA ASN A 383 -9.56 -14.99 -22.32
C ASN A 383 -8.10 -15.44 -22.18
N VAL A 384 -7.16 -14.52 -22.38
CA VAL A 384 -5.74 -14.71 -22.10
C VAL A 384 -5.36 -13.74 -20.99
N TYR A 385 -4.85 -14.27 -19.90
CA TYR A 385 -4.38 -13.50 -18.75
C TYR A 385 -2.89 -13.18 -18.94
N PRO A 386 -2.48 -11.93 -19.24
CA PRO A 386 -1.09 -11.49 -19.22
C PRO A 386 -0.20 -12.14 -18.17
N ALA A 387 -0.61 -12.13 -16.89
CA ALA A 387 0.23 -12.60 -15.81
C ALA A 387 0.49 -14.12 -15.88
N GLU A 388 -0.44 -14.90 -16.43
CA GLU A 388 -0.20 -16.34 -16.70
C GLU A 388 0.89 -16.53 -17.76
N VAL A 389 0.92 -15.67 -18.78
CA VAL A 389 1.95 -15.70 -19.84
C VAL A 389 3.29 -15.20 -19.31
N GLU A 390 3.30 -14.12 -18.53
CA GLU A 390 4.49 -13.57 -17.87
C GLU A 390 5.12 -14.58 -16.92
N ARG A 391 4.31 -15.30 -16.14
CA ARG A 391 4.79 -16.35 -15.23
C ARG A 391 5.49 -17.47 -15.99
N VAL A 392 4.98 -17.88 -17.14
CA VAL A 392 5.63 -18.89 -18.01
C VAL A 392 6.90 -18.33 -18.63
N LEU A 393 6.92 -17.07 -19.07
CA LEU A 393 8.13 -16.43 -19.61
C LEU A 393 9.25 -16.34 -18.58
N HIS A 394 8.93 -16.10 -17.31
CA HIS A 394 9.91 -16.09 -16.21
C HIS A 394 10.46 -17.47 -15.86
N GLU A 395 9.94 -18.57 -16.42
CA GLU A 395 10.57 -19.89 -16.31
C GLU A 395 11.84 -20.01 -17.18
N ASP A 396 12.01 -19.13 -18.19
CA ASP A 396 13.20 -19.08 -19.03
C ASP A 396 14.32 -18.25 -18.36
N PRO A 397 15.50 -18.84 -18.07
CA PRO A 397 16.62 -18.15 -17.44
C PRO A 397 17.17 -16.94 -18.22
N ALA A 398 16.85 -16.81 -19.51
CA ALA A 398 17.27 -15.66 -20.33
C ALA A 398 16.41 -14.40 -20.10
N VAL A 399 15.24 -14.52 -19.48
CA VAL A 399 14.30 -13.42 -19.25
C VAL A 399 14.63 -12.73 -17.92
N ALA A 400 15.10 -11.48 -17.99
CA ALA A 400 15.34 -10.63 -16.82
C ALA A 400 14.05 -10.02 -16.27
N ALA A 401 13.19 -9.56 -17.18
CA ALA A 401 11.85 -9.06 -16.89
C ALA A 401 10.98 -9.21 -18.13
N CYS A 402 9.67 -9.28 -17.97
CA CYS A 402 8.75 -9.19 -19.10
C CYS A 402 7.44 -8.50 -18.73
N ALA A 403 6.75 -8.00 -19.74
CA ALA A 403 5.40 -7.48 -19.64
C ALA A 403 4.59 -7.95 -20.86
N VAL A 404 3.39 -8.48 -20.63
CA VAL A 404 2.50 -9.01 -21.67
C VAL A 404 1.29 -8.09 -21.79
N ILE A 405 0.97 -7.69 -23.01
CA ILE A 405 -0.19 -6.84 -23.28
C ILE A 405 -1.00 -7.34 -24.48
N GLY A 406 -2.27 -6.96 -24.49
CA GLY A 406 -3.13 -7.05 -25.67
C GLY A 406 -2.81 -5.91 -26.62
N VAL A 407 -2.60 -6.23 -27.89
CA VAL A 407 -2.50 -5.23 -28.95
C VAL A 407 -3.64 -5.46 -29.94
N PRO A 408 -4.33 -4.42 -30.40
CA PRO A 408 -5.42 -4.57 -31.38
C PRO A 408 -5.00 -5.40 -32.59
N ASP A 409 -5.88 -6.32 -33.00
CA ASP A 409 -5.73 -7.19 -34.17
C ASP A 409 -7.06 -7.29 -34.92
N ASP A 410 -7.07 -6.94 -36.20
CA ASP A 410 -8.28 -6.84 -37.02
C ASP A 410 -9.07 -8.16 -37.13
N ARG A 411 -8.44 -9.31 -36.90
CA ARG A 411 -9.07 -10.63 -37.01
C ARG A 411 -9.43 -11.22 -35.66
N LEU A 412 -8.58 -11.01 -34.65
CA LEU A 412 -8.68 -11.64 -33.35
C LEU A 412 -9.29 -10.74 -32.27
N GLY A 413 -9.57 -9.47 -32.59
CA GLY A 413 -9.84 -8.45 -31.59
C GLY A 413 -8.53 -7.97 -31.00
N GLU A 414 -7.82 -8.87 -30.29
CA GLU A 414 -6.48 -8.62 -29.77
C GLU A 414 -5.52 -9.77 -30.10
N ARG A 415 -4.24 -9.43 -30.27
CA ARG A 415 -3.12 -10.37 -30.27
C ARG A 415 -2.25 -10.14 -29.04
N VAL A 416 -1.74 -11.22 -28.48
CA VAL A 416 -0.84 -11.19 -27.32
C VAL A 416 0.54 -10.74 -27.78
N VAL A 417 1.12 -9.73 -27.12
CA VAL A 417 2.48 -9.25 -27.34
C VAL A 417 3.23 -9.24 -26.01
N ALA A 418 4.43 -9.83 -25.99
CA ALA A 418 5.33 -9.79 -24.85
C ALA A 418 6.49 -8.84 -25.13
N PHE A 419 6.74 -7.90 -24.23
CA PHE A 419 7.99 -7.15 -24.13
C PHE A 419 8.90 -7.91 -23.17
N VAL A 420 10.12 -8.23 -23.61
CA VAL A 420 11.06 -9.05 -22.86
C VAL A 420 12.36 -8.28 -22.71
N GLU A 421 12.79 -8.10 -21.47
CA GLU A 421 14.14 -7.70 -21.12
C GLU A 421 14.98 -8.97 -20.94
N VAL A 422 16.13 -9.03 -21.60
CA VAL A 422 17.02 -10.19 -21.57
C VAL A 422 18.13 -9.98 -20.54
N MET A 423 18.53 -11.02 -19.83
CA MET A 423 19.68 -10.98 -18.92
C MET A 423 20.96 -10.64 -19.72
N GLU A 424 21.74 -9.65 -19.28
CA GLU A 424 22.88 -9.08 -20.05
C GLU A 424 24.03 -10.06 -20.38
N ASP A 425 23.98 -11.33 -19.97
CA ASP A 425 24.95 -12.36 -20.34
C ASP A 425 24.35 -13.59 -21.06
N SER A 426 23.10 -13.52 -21.51
CA SER A 426 22.50 -14.56 -22.36
C SER A 426 22.28 -14.02 -23.76
N ALA A 427 23.29 -14.22 -24.63
CA ALA A 427 23.08 -14.10 -26.07
C ALA A 427 22.00 -15.10 -26.50
N VAL A 428 20.79 -14.61 -26.73
CA VAL A 428 19.68 -15.39 -27.28
C VAL A 428 20.06 -15.83 -28.70
N SER A 429 20.08 -17.14 -28.94
CA SER A 429 20.25 -17.73 -30.28
C SER A 429 18.91 -17.91 -30.95
#